data_AF-A0A2N8MWZ7-F1
#
_entry.id   AF-A0A2N8MWZ7-F1
#
_cell.length_a   1.000
_cell.length_b   1.000
_cell.length_c   1.000
_cell.angle_alpha   90.00
_cell.angle_beta   90.00
_cell.angle_gamma   90.00
#
_symmetry.space_group_name_H-M   'P 1'
#
loop_
_entity.id
_entity.type
_entity.pdbx_description
1 polymer ?
#
loop_
_entity_poly.entity_id
_entity_poly.type
_entity_poly.pdbx_seq_one_letter_code
_entity_poly.pdbx_strand_id
1 'polypeptide(L)'
;MSGGYEVVLTAIESSAGAAKRAAEVVRPTDLAAGLTGVAAGLPGGVSGEAARLLADAWGRAVPTWVENVDAYSAQLDQAAARYRSNEQSAVHDLRPMAPGGGRRPV
;
A
#
# COMPACT_ATOMS: atom_id res chain seq x y z
N MET A 1 2.27 25.94 -12.24
CA MET A 1 3.10 24.70 -12.28
C MET A 1 2.40 23.52 -11.58
N SER A 2 1.07 23.47 -11.52
CA SER A 2 0.32 22.48 -10.72
C SER A 2 0.07 21.13 -11.42
N GLY A 3 0.16 21.05 -12.76
CA GLY A 3 -0.25 19.85 -13.50
C GLY A 3 0.62 18.60 -13.29
N GLY A 4 1.94 18.74 -13.17
CA GLY A 4 2.83 17.58 -12.94
C GLY A 4 2.69 16.99 -11.54
N TYR A 5 2.38 17.83 -10.55
CA TYR A 5 2.22 17.44 -9.16
C TYR A 5 0.95 16.60 -8.96
N GLU A 6 -0.18 17.06 -9.50
CA GLU A 6 -1.47 16.37 -9.41
C GLU A 6 -1.43 14.99 -10.12
N VAL A 7 -0.65 14.88 -11.21
CA VAL A 7 -0.41 13.61 -11.89
C VAL A 7 0.35 12.62 -11.00
N VAL A 8 1.40 13.05 -10.30
CA VAL A 8 2.16 12.19 -9.39
C VAL A 8 1.29 11.72 -8.22
N LEU A 9 0.50 12.63 -7.64
CA LEU A 9 -0.41 12.30 -6.54
C LEU A 9 -1.47 11.28 -6.95
N THR A 10 -2.08 11.49 -8.13
CA THR A 10 -3.05 10.56 -8.72
C THR A 10 -2.44 9.18 -8.96
N ALA A 11 -1.19 9.13 -9.44
CA ALA A 11 -0.48 7.87 -9.65
C ALA A 11 -0.22 7.11 -8.33
N ILE A 12 0.18 7.83 -7.27
CA ILE A 12 0.40 7.25 -5.94
C ILE A 12 -0.90 6.68 -5.37
N GLU A 13 -1.99 7.45 -5.41
CA GLU A 13 -3.30 7.04 -4.91
C GLU A 13 -3.85 5.83 -5.69
N SER A 14 -3.69 5.83 -7.01
CA SER A 14 -4.08 4.70 -7.86
C SER A 14 -3.31 3.43 -7.50
N SER A 15 -2.00 3.55 -7.27
CA SER A 15 -1.16 2.42 -6.85
C SER A 15 -1.54 1.90 -5.47
N ALA A 16 -1.78 2.79 -4.50
CA ALA A 16 -2.25 2.43 -3.16
C ALA A 16 -3.61 1.69 -3.22
N GLY A 17 -4.55 2.21 -4.02
CA GLY A 17 -5.85 1.59 -4.23
C GLY A 17 -5.75 0.21 -4.91
N ALA A 18 -4.86 0.05 -5.88
CA ALA A 18 -4.63 -1.25 -6.54
C ALA A 18 -4.05 -2.28 -5.56
N ALA A 19 -3.10 -1.87 -4.71
CA ALA A 19 -2.55 -2.71 -3.66
C ALA A 19 -3.63 -3.18 -2.67
N LYS A 20 -4.48 -2.27 -2.18
CA LYS A 20 -5.60 -2.61 -1.28
C LYS A 20 -6.56 -3.62 -1.89
N ARG A 21 -6.98 -3.41 -3.14
CA ARG A 21 -7.86 -4.37 -3.84
C ARG A 21 -7.21 -5.74 -4.00
N ALA A 22 -5.91 -5.79 -4.32
CA ALA A 22 -5.20 -7.05 -4.43
C ALA A 22 -5.13 -7.78 -3.08
N ALA A 23 -4.85 -7.06 -1.99
CA ALA A 23 -4.87 -7.60 -0.64
C ALA A 23 -6.28 -8.12 -0.26
N GLU A 24 -7.34 -7.36 -0.53
CA GLU A 24 -8.74 -7.77 -0.28
C GLU A 24 -9.13 -9.06 -1.01
N VAL A 25 -8.70 -9.23 -2.26
CA VAL A 25 -8.99 -10.44 -3.06
C VAL A 25 -8.25 -11.66 -2.52
N VAL A 26 -6.99 -11.51 -2.12
CA VAL A 26 -6.14 -12.64 -1.71
C VAL A 26 -6.35 -13.02 -0.24
N ARG A 27 -6.63 -12.06 0.65
CA ARG A 27 -6.82 -12.28 2.10
C ARG A 27 -7.77 -13.43 2.47
N PRO A 28 -8.93 -13.63 1.81
CA PRO A 28 -9.81 -14.76 2.14
C PRO A 28 -9.36 -16.11 1.56
N THR A 29 -8.27 -16.15 0.77
CA THR A 29 -7.82 -17.38 0.11
C THR A 29 -7.06 -18.26 1.10
N ASP A 30 -7.66 -19.38 1.49
CA ASP A 30 -6.99 -20.41 2.30
C ASP A 30 -6.41 -21.52 1.40
N LEU A 31 -5.17 -21.30 0.95
CA LEU A 31 -4.42 -22.30 0.17
C LEU A 31 -3.95 -23.49 1.01
N ALA A 32 -3.96 -23.38 2.35
CA ALA A 32 -3.52 -24.43 3.25
C ALA A 32 -4.62 -25.46 3.54
N ALA A 33 -5.89 -25.03 3.61
CA ALA A 33 -7.03 -25.87 3.97
C ALA A 33 -7.13 -27.17 3.15
N GLY A 34 -7.02 -27.08 1.82
CA GLY A 34 -7.10 -28.25 0.95
C GLY A 34 -5.97 -29.25 1.19
N LEU A 35 -4.77 -28.77 1.51
CA LEU A 35 -3.58 -29.58 1.74
C LEU A 35 -3.59 -30.26 3.10
N THR A 36 -4.15 -29.61 4.11
CA THR A 36 -4.39 -30.20 5.43
C THR A 36 -5.27 -31.45 5.33
N GLY A 37 -6.31 -31.42 4.48
CA GLY A 37 -7.16 -32.59 4.22
C GLY A 37 -6.39 -33.76 3.57
N VAL A 38 -5.49 -33.46 2.63
CA VAL A 38 -4.63 -34.47 1.98
C VAL A 38 -3.66 -35.09 2.97
N ALA A 39 -3.01 -34.28 3.82
CA ALA A 39 -2.10 -34.77 4.85
C ALA A 39 -2.81 -35.70 5.85
N ALA A 40 -4.04 -35.36 6.25
CA ALA A 40 -4.86 -36.18 7.14
C ALA A 40 -5.31 -37.51 6.50
N GLY A 41 -5.56 -37.52 5.19
CA GLY A 41 -5.98 -38.72 4.46
C GLY A 41 -4.84 -39.70 4.11
N LEU A 42 -3.58 -39.24 4.15
CA LEU A 42 -2.40 -40.02 3.78
C LEU A 42 -1.31 -39.99 4.89
N PRO A 43 -1.61 -40.40 6.12
CA PRO A 43 -0.66 -40.31 7.22
C PRO A 43 0.55 -41.22 7.00
N GLY A 44 1.76 -40.71 7.28
CA GLY A 44 3.01 -41.45 7.21
C GLY A 44 3.57 -41.70 5.79
N GLY A 45 2.84 -41.29 4.74
CA GLY A 45 3.32 -41.34 3.36
C GLY A 45 4.09 -40.08 2.97
N VAL A 46 5.03 -40.21 2.02
CA VAL A 46 5.79 -39.07 1.46
C VAL A 46 4.87 -37.97 0.95
N SER A 47 3.75 -38.34 0.31
CA SER A 47 2.76 -37.38 -0.18
C SER A 47 2.02 -36.63 0.93
N GLY A 48 1.73 -37.28 2.06
CA GLY A 48 1.08 -36.64 3.20
C GLY A 48 2.01 -35.64 3.90
N GLU A 49 3.29 -36.01 4.04
CA GLU A 49 4.30 -35.10 4.58
C GLU A 49 4.55 -33.90 3.65
N ALA A 50 4.62 -34.13 2.33
CA ALA A 50 4.74 -33.04 1.36
C ALA A 50 3.53 -32.10 1.41
N ALA A 51 2.31 -32.64 1.54
CA ALA A 51 1.10 -31.84 1.68
C ALA A 51 1.12 -31.01 2.97
N ARG A 52 1.58 -31.57 4.09
CA ARG A 52 1.74 -30.87 5.37
C ARG A 52 2.73 -29.70 5.26
N LEU A 53 3.91 -29.95 4.69
CA LEU A 53 4.93 -28.91 4.50
C LEU A 53 4.43 -27.78 3.59
N LEU A 54 3.67 -28.11 2.55
CA LEU A 54 3.09 -27.12 1.65
C LEU A 54 1.96 -26.33 2.31
N ALA A 55 1.12 -26.97 3.13
CA ALA A 55 0.10 -26.30 3.94
C ALA A 55 0.75 -25.27 4.89
N ASP A 56 1.81 -25.68 5.60
CA ASP A 56 2.58 -24.81 6.48
C ASP A 56 3.20 -23.62 5.73
N ALA A 57 3.73 -23.87 4.54
CA ALA A 57 4.31 -22.83 3.70
C ALA A 57 3.27 -21.80 3.27
N TRP A 58 2.12 -22.24 2.76
CA TRP A 58 1.05 -21.35 2.32
C TRP A 58 0.36 -20.61 3.47
N GLY A 59 0.19 -21.28 4.62
CA GLY A 59 -0.35 -20.68 5.84
C GLY A 59 0.48 -19.51 6.36
N ARG A 60 1.77 -19.42 6.00
CA ARG A 60 2.63 -18.26 6.27
C ARG A 60 2.69 -17.28 5.09
N ALA A 61 2.84 -17.81 3.87
CA ALA A 61 3.10 -16.99 2.69
C ALA A 61 1.93 -16.04 2.36
N VAL A 62 0.68 -16.52 2.45
CA VAL A 62 -0.49 -15.70 2.13
C VAL A 62 -0.65 -14.53 3.11
N PRO A 63 -0.68 -14.73 4.45
CA PRO A 63 -0.75 -13.63 5.40
C PRO A 63 0.41 -12.63 5.26
N THR A 64 1.66 -13.12 5.16
CA THR A 64 2.81 -12.24 5.02
C THR A 64 2.76 -11.41 3.73
N TRP A 65 2.31 -12.00 2.62
CA TRP A 65 2.13 -11.23 1.38
C TRP A 65 1.07 -10.14 1.55
N VAL A 66 -0.08 -10.46 2.16
CA VAL A 66 -1.15 -9.49 2.42
C VAL A 66 -0.64 -8.35 3.30
N GLU A 67 0.06 -8.66 4.39
CA GLU A 67 0.66 -7.67 5.29
C GLU A 67 1.65 -6.73 4.57
N ASN A 68 2.51 -7.28 3.71
CA ASN A 68 3.47 -6.49 2.94
C ASN A 68 2.76 -5.55 1.95
N VAL A 69 1.70 -6.01 1.30
CA VAL A 69 0.91 -5.20 0.35
C VAL A 69 0.12 -4.11 1.08
N ASP A 70 -0.47 -4.43 2.23
CA ASP A 70 -1.13 -3.45 3.10
C ASP A 70 -0.14 -2.36 3.54
N ALA A 71 1.04 -2.76 4.02
CA ALA A 71 2.09 -1.84 4.45
C ALA A 71 2.56 -0.94 3.30
N TYR A 72 2.75 -1.50 2.10
CA TYR A 72 3.07 -0.72 0.90
C TYR A 72 1.99 0.32 0.59
N SER A 73 0.71 -0.08 0.61
CA SER A 73 -0.40 0.85 0.37
C SER A 73 -0.45 1.98 1.41
N ALA A 74 -0.20 1.67 2.68
CA ALA A 74 -0.17 2.65 3.77
C ALA A 74 1.00 3.63 3.64
N GLN A 75 2.17 3.16 3.19
CA GLN A 75 3.32 4.03 2.91
C GLN A 75 3.03 4.99 1.76
N LEU A 76 2.34 4.54 0.71
CA LEU A 76 1.89 5.40 -0.39
C LEU A 76 0.89 6.47 0.08
N ASP A 77 -0.10 6.10 0.89
CA ASP A 77 -1.05 7.05 1.46
C ASP A 77 -0.35 8.12 2.31
N GLN A 78 0.63 7.70 3.12
CA GLN A 78 1.45 8.62 3.91
C GLN A 78 2.28 9.54 3.02
N ALA A 79 2.87 9.02 1.94
CA ALA A 79 3.61 9.83 0.98
C ALA A 79 2.69 10.88 0.35
N ALA A 80 1.51 10.50 -0.13
CA ALA A 80 0.53 11.43 -0.69
C ALA A 80 0.11 12.52 0.32
N ALA A 81 -0.13 12.15 1.58
CA ALA A 81 -0.47 13.10 2.63
C ALA A 81 0.67 14.11 2.89
N ARG A 82 1.92 13.64 2.96
CA ARG A 82 3.10 14.51 3.11
C ARG A 82 3.27 15.44 1.92
N TYR A 83 3.10 14.93 0.70
CA TYR A 83 3.14 15.76 -0.50
C TYR A 83 2.09 16.88 -0.45
N ARG A 84 0.84 16.57 -0.12
CA ARG A 84 -0.24 17.57 0.01
C ARG A 84 0.07 18.64 1.07
N SER A 85 0.59 18.23 2.23
CA SER A 85 0.94 19.17 3.30
C SER A 85 2.06 20.12 2.86
N ASN A 86 3.11 19.59 2.23
CA ASN A 86 4.24 20.39 1.78
C ASN A 86 3.84 21.42 0.72
N GLU A 87 2.96 21.04 -0.21
CA GLU A 87 2.44 21.96 -1.23
C GLU A 87 1.61 23.09 -0.60
N GLN A 88 0.74 22.78 0.36
CA GLN A 88 -0.05 23.80 1.06
C GLN A 88 0.85 24.80 1.81
N SER A 89 1.92 24.32 2.46
CA SER A 89 2.92 25.16 3.09
C SER A 89 3.65 26.03 2.07
N ALA A 90 4.08 25.47 0.94
CA ALA A 90 4.75 26.24 -0.12
C ALA A 90 3.85 27.34 -0.69
N VAL A 91 2.56 27.05 -0.94
CA VAL A 91 1.58 28.05 -1.40
C VAL A 91 1.36 29.13 -0.34
N HIS A 92 1.34 28.77 0.93
CA HIS A 92 1.20 29.72 2.04
C HIS A 92 2.43 30.64 2.17
N ASP A 93 3.64 30.09 2.08
CA ASP A 93 4.92 30.82 2.19
C ASP A 93 5.17 31.74 1.00
N LEU A 94 4.58 31.44 -0.17
CA LEU A 94 4.60 32.33 -1.33
C LEU A 94 3.57 33.46 -1.22
N ARG A 95 2.65 33.42 -0.24
CA ARG A 95 1.55 34.39 -0.09
C ARG A 95 1.83 35.65 0.75
N PRO A 96 2.95 35.86 1.47
CA PRO A 96 3.30 37.15 2.07
C PRO A 96 4.44 37.83 1.29
N MET A 97 4.17 38.26 0.07
CA MET A 97 4.96 39.29 -0.63
C MET A 97 4.02 40.12 -1.53
N ALA A 98 2.91 40.59 -0.97
CA ALA A 98 2.21 41.73 -1.54
C ALA A 98 3.06 42.99 -1.25
N PRO A 99 3.44 43.80 -2.26
CA PRO A 99 4.31 44.96 -2.03
C PRO A 99 3.55 46.05 -1.28
N GLY A 100 3.65 46.04 0.04
CA GLY A 100 3.33 47.18 0.89
C GLY A 100 4.52 48.14 0.89
N GLY A 101 4.48 49.20 0.09
CA GLY A 101 5.54 50.21 0.14
C GLY A 101 5.58 51.16 -1.04
N GLY A 102 4.61 52.07 -1.11
CA GLY A 102 4.58 53.14 -2.11
C GLY A 102 4.05 54.46 -1.57
N ARG A 103 4.52 54.92 -0.40
CA ARG A 103 4.42 56.34 -0.04
C ARG A 103 5.37 57.12 -0.97
N ARG A 104 4.84 57.99 -1.82
CA ARG A 104 5.62 59.03 -2.50
C ARG A 104 5.50 60.35 -1.72
N PRO A 105 6.62 61.03 -1.40
CA PRO A 105 6.62 62.39 -0.88
C PRO A 105 6.57 63.43 -2.02
N VAL A 106 6.15 64.63 -1.59
CA VAL A 106 5.93 65.94 -2.25
C VAL A 106 4.68 66.08 -3.14
#